data_AF-A0A2P7SPP9-F1
#
_entry.id   AF-A0A2P7SPP9-F1
#
_cell.length_a   1.000
_cell.length_b   1.000
_cell.length_c   1.000
_cell.angle_alpha   90.00
_cell.angle_beta   90.00
_cell.angle_gamma   90.00
#
_symmetry.space_group_name_H-M   'P 1'
#
loop_
_entity.id
_entity.type
_entity.pdbx_description
1 polymer ?
#
loop_
_entity_poly.entity_id
_entity_poly.type
_entity_poly.pdbx_seq_one_letter_code
_entity_poly.pdbx_strand_id
1 'polypeptide(L)'
;MAKETVRGSKTETLTIRLDPKTRFVLEYLSRLKGQTITTVVERAIVAAASQEVVQDPRYPNQPDGWQQFWDVSDGVRALRMAERPEFFPTYEEDRRLAFAREHWPFFYQTPEKMRFINHYIDVLWPQIDYFVQMHEDQRTSDYYAAGKAMQQALRAAKLGPPEWPINFDKDEIPF
;
A
#
# COMPACT_ATOMS: atom_id res chain seq x y z
N MET A 1 -17.79 16.93 24.46
CA MET A 1 -18.32 15.79 23.68
C MET A 1 -17.14 15.03 23.11
N ALA A 2 -16.85 13.84 23.62
CA ALA A 2 -15.74 13.01 23.16
C ALA A 2 -16.23 12.14 21.99
N LYS A 3 -15.54 12.21 20.84
CA LYS A 3 -15.83 11.39 19.66
C LYS A 3 -15.20 10.02 19.89
N GLU A 4 -16.01 8.99 20.01
CA GLU A 4 -15.56 7.60 20.12
C GLU A 4 -14.68 7.22 18.91
N THR A 5 -13.44 6.85 19.18
CA THR A 5 -12.57 6.17 18.22
C THR A 5 -13.04 4.72 18.08
N VAL A 6 -13.90 4.46 17.10
CA VAL A 6 -14.15 3.10 16.62
C VAL A 6 -12.91 2.65 15.84
N ARG A 7 -11.87 2.19 16.55
CA ARG A 7 -10.83 1.32 15.97
C ARG A 7 -11.33 -0.13 16.01
N GLY A 8 -12.42 -0.38 15.29
CA GLY A 8 -12.81 -1.74 14.94
C GLY A 8 -11.88 -2.19 13.82
N SER A 9 -11.00 -3.15 14.08
CA SER A 9 -10.34 -3.91 13.02
C SER A 9 -11.45 -4.44 12.10
N LYS A 10 -11.48 -3.96 10.85
CA LYS A 10 -12.42 -4.48 9.86
C LYS A 10 -12.04 -5.94 9.64
N THR A 11 -12.91 -6.87 10.04
CA THR A 11 -12.75 -8.28 9.74
C THR A 11 -13.08 -8.52 8.27
N GLU A 12 -12.18 -9.18 7.54
CA GLU A 12 -12.42 -9.55 6.14
C GLU A 12 -12.91 -11.00 6.02
N THR A 13 -13.80 -11.25 5.05
CA THR A 13 -14.33 -12.61 4.82
C THR A 13 -13.45 -13.34 3.81
N LEU A 14 -12.91 -14.49 4.21
CA LEU A 14 -12.07 -15.35 3.37
C LEU A 14 -12.83 -16.62 2.98
N THR A 15 -13.00 -16.86 1.68
CA THR A 15 -13.60 -18.11 1.15
C THR A 15 -12.52 -18.95 0.48
N ILE A 16 -12.27 -20.16 0.97
CA ILE A 16 -11.27 -21.09 0.45
C ILE A 16 -11.95 -22.39 0.00
N ARG A 17 -11.55 -22.91 -1.16
CA ARG A 17 -11.92 -24.27 -1.59
C ARG A 17 -10.87 -25.24 -1.07
N LEU A 18 -11.30 -26.20 -0.26
CA LEU A 18 -10.46 -27.25 0.31
C LEU A 18 -10.94 -28.61 -0.20
N ASP A 19 -10.01 -29.51 -0.49
CA ASP A 19 -10.36 -30.91 -0.70
C ASP A 19 -10.84 -31.54 0.63
N PRO A 20 -11.60 -32.65 0.58
CA PRO A 20 -12.16 -33.28 1.77
C PRO A 20 -11.12 -33.66 2.83
N LYS A 21 -9.90 -34.07 2.42
CA LYS A 21 -8.84 -34.47 3.35
C LYS A 21 -8.30 -33.26 4.10
N THR A 22 -7.99 -32.18 3.41
CA THR A 22 -7.49 -30.94 4.05
C THR A 22 -8.53 -30.36 5.01
N ARG A 23 -9.82 -30.38 4.62
CA ARG A 23 -10.91 -29.98 5.52
C ARG A 23 -10.94 -30.82 6.80
N PHE A 24 -10.86 -32.15 6.67
CA PHE A 24 -10.84 -33.04 7.84
C PHE A 24 -9.65 -32.77 8.76
N VAL A 25 -8.44 -32.56 8.21
CA VAL A 25 -7.25 -32.23 9.03
C VAL A 25 -7.46 -30.93 9.80
N LEU A 26 -8.03 -29.89 9.16
CA LEU A 26 -8.32 -28.62 9.80
C LEU A 26 -9.34 -28.76 10.94
N GLU A 27 -10.40 -29.56 10.74
CA GLU A 27 -11.39 -29.87 11.78
C GLU A 27 -10.81 -30.72 12.93
N TYR A 28 -9.93 -31.67 12.62
CA TYR A 28 -9.22 -32.46 13.62
C TYR A 28 -8.33 -31.57 14.50
N LEU A 29 -7.54 -30.68 13.88
CA LEU A 29 -6.66 -29.76 14.60
C LEU A 29 -7.43 -28.77 15.48
N SER A 30 -8.54 -28.22 14.98
CA SER A 30 -9.37 -27.30 15.76
C SER A 30 -9.91 -27.97 17.04
N ARG A 31 -10.40 -29.21 16.93
CA ARG A 31 -10.85 -30.02 18.08
C ARG A 31 -9.69 -30.38 19.02
N LEU A 32 -8.55 -30.82 18.48
CA LEU A 32 -7.38 -31.20 19.26
C LEU A 32 -6.83 -30.03 20.08
N LYS A 33 -6.86 -28.81 19.53
CA LYS A 33 -6.34 -27.59 20.17
C LYS A 33 -7.40 -26.82 20.97
N GLY A 34 -8.68 -27.22 20.90
CA GLY A 34 -9.78 -26.50 21.53
C GLY A 34 -9.97 -25.08 20.98
N GLN A 35 -9.73 -24.89 19.67
CA GLN A 35 -9.76 -23.58 19.01
C GLN A 35 -10.78 -23.59 17.87
N THR A 36 -11.23 -22.40 17.47
CA THR A 36 -12.04 -22.28 16.26
C THR A 36 -11.19 -22.58 15.02
N ILE A 37 -11.83 -23.03 13.94
CA ILE A 37 -11.16 -23.22 12.65
C ILE A 37 -10.46 -21.93 12.22
N THR A 38 -11.14 -20.79 12.37
CA THR A 38 -10.60 -19.45 12.06
C THR A 38 -9.27 -19.20 12.79
N THR A 39 -9.23 -19.42 14.11
CA THR A 39 -8.00 -19.22 14.91
C THR A 39 -6.86 -20.15 14.48
N VAL A 40 -7.17 -21.40 14.12
CA VAL A 40 -6.15 -22.34 13.62
C VAL A 40 -5.56 -21.83 12.30
N VAL A 41 -6.41 -21.37 11.38
CA VAL A 41 -5.98 -20.83 10.09
C VAL A 41 -5.15 -19.56 10.27
N GLU A 42 -5.62 -18.60 11.06
CA GLU A 42 -4.89 -17.34 11.33
C GLU A 42 -3.50 -17.61 11.91
N ARG A 43 -3.40 -18.49 12.91
CA ARG A 43 -2.13 -18.86 13.52
C ARG A 43 -1.20 -19.56 12.54
N ALA A 44 -1.74 -20.44 11.69
CA ALA A 44 -0.95 -21.12 10.68
C ALA A 44 -0.39 -20.12 9.64
N ILE A 45 -1.21 -19.16 9.18
CA ILE A 45 -0.78 -18.11 8.25
C ILE A 45 0.31 -17.24 8.89
N VAL A 46 0.10 -16.74 10.10
CA VAL A 46 1.09 -15.90 10.79
C VAL A 46 2.38 -16.67 11.06
N ALA A 47 2.29 -17.94 11.46
CA ALA A 47 3.46 -18.77 11.69
C ALA A 47 4.26 -19.02 10.40
N ALA A 48 3.57 -19.30 9.29
CA ALA A 48 4.21 -19.47 7.99
C ALA A 48 4.84 -18.14 7.52
N ALA A 49 4.10 -17.04 7.55
CA ALA A 49 4.60 -15.72 7.16
C ALA A 49 5.78 -15.23 8.02
N SER A 50 5.85 -15.62 9.29
CA SER A 50 6.98 -15.26 10.17
C SER A 50 8.27 -16.01 9.86
N GLN A 51 8.21 -17.07 9.04
CA GLN A 51 9.39 -17.80 8.56
C GLN A 51 9.88 -17.26 7.21
N GLU A 52 9.03 -16.53 6.49
CA GLU A 52 9.36 -15.90 5.22
C GLU A 52 9.95 -14.51 5.47
N VAL A 53 11.12 -14.25 4.90
CA VAL A 53 11.83 -12.97 5.03
C VAL A 53 12.37 -12.51 3.68
N VAL A 54 12.44 -11.20 3.51
CA VAL A 54 12.94 -10.54 2.30
C VAL A 54 14.25 -9.83 2.64
N GLN A 55 15.30 -10.04 1.86
CA GLN A 55 16.63 -9.48 2.18
C GLN A 55 16.67 -7.96 1.98
N ASP A 56 16.91 -7.14 3.01
CA ASP A 56 17.04 -5.69 2.81
C ASP A 56 18.33 -5.35 2.03
N PRO A 57 18.26 -4.71 0.84
CA PRO A 57 19.44 -4.27 0.09
C PRO A 57 20.31 -3.30 0.88
N ARG A 58 19.74 -2.53 1.80
CA ARG A 58 20.45 -1.58 2.67
C ARG A 58 21.06 -2.26 3.88
N TYR A 59 20.42 -3.30 4.39
CA TYR A 59 20.85 -4.04 5.58
C TYR A 59 20.82 -5.56 5.36
N PRO A 60 21.79 -6.13 4.62
CA PRO A 60 21.78 -7.55 4.26
C PRO A 60 21.80 -8.55 5.43
N ASN A 61 22.17 -8.09 6.62
CA ASN A 61 22.21 -8.91 7.85
C ASN A 61 20.91 -8.83 8.67
N GLN A 62 19.93 -8.03 8.22
CA GLN A 62 18.65 -7.81 8.89
C GLN A 62 17.54 -7.95 7.85
N PRO A 63 17.12 -9.18 7.52
CA PRO A 63 16.08 -9.37 6.53
C PRO A 63 14.73 -8.89 7.09
N ASP A 64 13.93 -8.29 6.20
CA ASP A 64 12.61 -7.74 6.50
C ASP A 64 11.56 -8.86 6.55
N GLY A 65 10.86 -8.97 7.68
CA GLY A 65 9.64 -9.78 7.80
C GLY A 65 8.40 -9.03 7.31
N TRP A 66 7.26 -9.71 7.25
CA TRP A 66 5.98 -9.12 6.85
C TRP A 66 5.59 -7.87 7.67
N GLN A 67 6.04 -7.78 8.92
CA GLN A 67 5.77 -6.67 9.83
C GLN A 67 6.34 -5.34 9.32
N GLN A 68 7.45 -5.38 8.59
CA GLN A 68 8.07 -4.18 8.00
C GLN A 68 7.18 -3.58 6.90
N PHE A 69 6.52 -4.45 6.14
CA PHE A 69 5.64 -4.06 5.04
C PHE A 69 4.25 -3.67 5.52
N TRP A 70 3.82 -4.16 6.69
CA TRP A 70 2.52 -3.85 7.25
C TRP A 70 2.39 -2.37 7.66
N ASP A 71 1.30 -1.75 7.20
CA ASP A 71 0.84 -0.43 7.62
C ASP A 71 -0.69 -0.42 7.68
N VAL A 72 -1.27 0.43 8.52
CA VAL A 72 -2.73 0.62 8.61
C VAL A 72 -3.27 1.27 7.35
N SER A 73 -2.44 2.10 6.69
CA SER A 73 -2.75 2.67 5.39
C SER A 73 -2.52 1.64 4.29
N ASP A 74 -3.58 1.26 3.59
CA ASP A 74 -3.48 0.33 2.46
C ASP A 74 -2.57 0.89 1.35
N GLY A 75 -2.54 2.21 1.17
CA GLY A 75 -1.66 2.85 0.19
C GLY A 75 -0.20 2.80 0.57
N VAL A 76 0.12 3.02 1.84
CA VAL A 76 1.50 2.88 2.31
C VAL A 76 1.96 1.43 2.18
N ARG A 77 1.09 0.46 2.51
CA ARG A 77 1.37 -0.97 2.35
C ARG A 77 1.66 -1.32 0.88
N ALA A 78 0.80 -0.87 -0.04
CA ALA A 78 0.95 -1.11 -1.46
C ALA A 78 2.28 -0.51 -2.00
N LEU A 79 2.59 0.74 -1.64
CA LEU A 79 3.83 1.38 -2.05
C LEU A 79 5.07 0.71 -1.45
N ARG A 80 5.03 0.27 -0.18
CA ARG A 80 6.14 -0.48 0.45
C ARG A 80 6.41 -1.81 -0.23
N MET A 81 5.37 -2.56 -0.55
CA MET A 81 5.53 -3.83 -1.26
C MET A 81 6.10 -3.61 -2.67
N ALA A 82 5.69 -2.53 -3.34
CA ALA A 82 6.16 -2.20 -4.68
C ALA A 82 7.62 -1.73 -4.80
N GLU A 83 8.23 -1.33 -3.69
CA GLU A 83 9.66 -0.99 -3.66
C GLU A 83 10.55 -2.23 -3.72
N ARG A 84 9.97 -3.42 -3.53
CA ARG A 84 10.71 -4.67 -3.43
C ARG A 84 10.61 -5.47 -4.73
N PRO A 85 11.74 -5.84 -5.35
CA PRO A 85 11.74 -6.69 -6.55
C PRO A 85 11.21 -8.11 -6.28
N GLU A 86 11.15 -8.54 -5.02
CA GLU A 86 10.69 -9.87 -4.62
C GLU A 86 9.15 -10.01 -4.66
N PHE A 87 8.42 -8.90 -4.66
CA PHE A 87 6.97 -8.91 -4.79
C PHE A 87 6.58 -8.67 -6.25
N PHE A 88 5.66 -9.51 -6.75
CA PHE A 88 5.16 -9.43 -8.12
C PHE A 88 3.78 -8.75 -8.11
N PRO A 89 3.71 -7.43 -8.39
CA PRO A 89 2.44 -6.72 -8.44
C PRO A 89 1.57 -7.23 -9.59
N THR A 90 0.26 -7.11 -9.42
CA THR A 90 -0.70 -7.24 -10.52
C THR A 90 -0.60 -6.05 -11.47
N TYR A 91 -1.19 -6.17 -12.66
CA TYR A 91 -1.19 -5.09 -13.66
C TYR A 91 -1.77 -3.76 -13.13
N GLU A 92 -2.88 -3.81 -12.39
CA GLU A 92 -3.50 -2.61 -11.82
C GLU A 92 -2.63 -2.01 -10.70
N GLU A 93 -1.95 -2.84 -9.92
CA GLU A 93 -0.97 -2.36 -8.94
C GLU A 93 0.19 -1.66 -9.65
N ASP A 94 0.79 -2.28 -10.67
CA ASP A 94 1.86 -1.66 -11.46
C ASP A 94 1.44 -0.31 -12.05
N ARG A 95 0.21 -0.17 -12.55
CA ARG A 95 -0.32 1.12 -13.04
C ARG A 95 -0.36 2.17 -11.94
N ARG A 96 -0.91 1.85 -10.77
CA ARG A 96 -0.95 2.77 -9.61
C ARG A 96 0.45 3.18 -9.16
N LEU A 97 1.40 2.24 -9.19
CA LEU A 97 2.78 2.46 -8.79
C LEU A 97 3.53 3.35 -9.77
N ALA A 98 3.36 3.14 -11.07
CA ALA A 98 3.90 4.02 -12.10
C ALA A 98 3.38 5.45 -11.91
N PHE A 99 2.06 5.59 -11.71
CA PHE A 99 1.43 6.88 -11.45
C PHE A 99 1.98 7.58 -10.20
N ALA A 100 2.11 6.85 -9.08
CA ALA A 100 2.66 7.40 -7.84
C ALA A 100 4.13 7.81 -7.97
N ARG A 101 4.92 7.09 -8.78
CA ARG A 101 6.33 7.41 -9.08
C ARG A 101 6.47 8.66 -9.96
N GLU A 102 5.55 8.87 -10.88
CA GLU A 102 5.51 10.07 -11.75
C GLU A 102 5.06 11.31 -10.96
N HIS A 103 4.05 11.14 -10.11
CA HIS A 103 3.51 12.19 -9.25
C HIS A 103 4.12 12.16 -7.86
N TRP A 104 5.43 11.92 -7.78
CA TRP A 104 6.11 11.65 -6.52
C TRP A 104 5.86 12.68 -5.40
N PRO A 105 5.71 14.01 -5.63
CA PRO A 105 5.51 14.98 -4.53
C PRO A 105 4.24 14.74 -3.69
N PHE A 106 3.28 13.98 -4.23
CA PHE A 106 2.04 13.65 -3.54
C PHE A 106 2.14 12.38 -2.68
N PHE A 107 3.15 11.53 -2.92
CA PHE A 107 3.28 10.22 -2.29
C PHE A 107 4.58 10.06 -1.51
N TYR A 108 5.63 10.78 -1.90
CA TYR A 108 6.98 10.68 -1.37
C TYR A 108 7.49 12.04 -0.87
N GLN A 109 8.25 12.03 0.21
CA GLN A 109 8.85 13.23 0.80
C GLN A 109 9.96 13.81 -0.07
N THR A 110 10.66 12.97 -0.82
CA THR A 110 11.83 13.35 -1.62
C THR A 110 11.80 12.69 -3.00
N PRO A 111 12.50 13.25 -4.01
CA PRO A 111 12.59 12.68 -5.35
C PRO A 111 13.21 11.28 -5.37
N GLU A 112 14.06 10.96 -4.39
CA GLU A 112 14.69 9.65 -4.21
C GLU A 112 13.69 8.58 -3.72
N LYS A 113 12.45 8.98 -3.41
CA LYS A 113 11.33 8.08 -3.06
C LYS A 113 11.61 7.22 -1.82
N MET A 114 12.44 7.72 -0.90
CA MET A 114 12.89 6.97 0.27
C MET A 114 11.89 6.96 1.43
N ARG A 115 10.96 7.92 1.47
CA ARG A 115 9.99 8.10 2.56
C ARG A 115 8.64 8.51 2.03
N PHE A 116 7.58 7.92 2.58
CA PHE A 116 6.20 8.20 2.22
C PHE A 116 5.62 9.40 2.98
N ILE A 117 4.66 10.08 2.34
CA ILE A 117 3.81 11.09 2.99
C ILE A 117 2.50 10.43 3.40
N ASN A 118 2.50 9.66 4.50
CA ASN A 118 1.36 8.83 4.90
C ASN A 118 0.02 9.59 4.92
N HIS A 119 0.01 10.82 5.45
CA HIS A 119 -1.21 11.61 5.54
C HIS A 119 -1.75 12.08 4.18
N TYR A 120 -0.93 12.19 3.14
CA TYR A 120 -1.42 12.43 1.77
C TYR A 120 -1.94 11.14 1.16
N ILE A 121 -1.19 10.04 1.34
CA ILE A 121 -1.58 8.72 0.86
C ILE A 121 -2.96 8.34 1.42
N ASP A 122 -3.21 8.56 2.71
CA ASP A 122 -4.51 8.25 3.33
C ASP A 122 -5.70 9.01 2.69
N VAL A 123 -5.45 10.17 2.10
CA VAL A 123 -6.47 11.00 1.43
C VAL A 123 -6.59 10.65 -0.06
N LEU A 124 -5.46 10.38 -0.72
CA LEU A 124 -5.40 10.19 -2.17
C LEU A 124 -5.64 8.74 -2.57
N TRP A 125 -5.12 7.78 -1.81
CA TRP A 125 -5.14 6.36 -2.16
C TRP A 125 -6.54 5.75 -2.32
N PRO A 126 -7.56 6.11 -1.49
CA PRO A 126 -8.91 5.59 -1.67
C PRO A 126 -9.56 5.90 -3.03
N GLN A 127 -9.02 6.90 -3.75
CA GLN A 127 -9.49 7.36 -5.05
C GLN A 127 -8.36 7.32 -6.10
N ILE A 128 -7.33 6.50 -5.87
CA ILE A 128 -6.14 6.44 -6.74
C ILE A 128 -6.51 6.05 -8.18
N ASP A 129 -7.44 5.12 -8.35
CA ASP A 129 -7.88 4.66 -9.68
C ASP A 129 -8.51 5.79 -10.49
N TYR A 130 -9.23 6.70 -9.83
CA TYR A 130 -9.79 7.88 -10.48
C TYR A 130 -8.68 8.81 -10.98
N PHE A 131 -7.64 9.06 -10.18
CA PHE A 131 -6.52 9.90 -10.58
C PHE A 131 -5.66 9.27 -11.67
N VAL A 132 -5.43 7.95 -11.60
CA VAL A 132 -4.73 7.18 -12.65
C VAL A 132 -5.49 7.30 -13.97
N GLN A 133 -6.80 7.04 -13.96
CA GLN A 133 -7.63 7.15 -15.17
C GLN A 133 -7.64 8.57 -15.73
N MET A 134 -7.80 9.59 -14.87
CA MET A 134 -7.76 10.99 -15.28
C MET A 134 -6.42 11.37 -15.93
N HIS A 135 -5.31 10.88 -15.39
CA HIS A 135 -3.99 11.12 -15.97
C HIS A 135 -3.85 10.49 -17.34
N GLU A 136 -4.30 9.26 -17.52
CA GLU A 136 -4.24 8.59 -18.82
C GLU A 136 -5.14 9.25 -19.87
N ASP A 137 -6.37 9.60 -19.49
CA ASP A 137 -7.35 10.24 -20.39
C ASP A 137 -6.90 11.63 -20.85
N GLN A 138 -6.25 12.39 -19.94
CA GLN A 138 -5.90 13.79 -20.16
C GLN A 138 -4.41 13.99 -20.45
N ARG A 139 -3.61 12.91 -20.55
CA ARG A 139 -2.15 12.99 -20.74
C ARG A 139 -1.74 13.89 -21.90
N THR A 140 -2.50 13.86 -22.99
CA THR A 140 -2.23 14.60 -24.23
C THR A 140 -2.81 16.02 -24.21
N SER A 141 -3.88 16.27 -23.45
CA SER A 141 -4.62 17.54 -23.45
C SER A 141 -4.28 18.45 -22.26
N ASP A 142 -4.23 17.90 -21.04
CA ASP A 142 -3.76 18.56 -19.83
C ASP A 142 -3.01 17.54 -18.96
N TYR A 143 -1.71 17.40 -19.24
CA TYR A 143 -0.80 16.49 -18.53
C TYR A 143 -0.82 16.70 -17.00
N TYR A 144 -1.10 17.92 -16.54
CA TYR A 144 -1.08 18.27 -15.12
C TYR A 144 -2.43 18.13 -14.42
N ALA A 145 -3.49 17.72 -15.12
CA ALA A 145 -4.85 17.66 -14.59
C ALA A 145 -4.98 16.77 -13.36
N ALA A 146 -4.39 15.57 -13.39
CA ALA A 146 -4.43 14.64 -12.26
C ALA A 146 -3.76 15.23 -11.00
N GLY A 147 -2.61 15.90 -11.15
CA GLY A 147 -1.96 16.59 -10.04
C GLY A 147 -2.79 17.75 -9.49
N LYS A 148 -3.45 18.55 -10.34
CA LYS A 148 -4.39 19.60 -9.90
C LYS A 148 -5.57 19.00 -9.11
N ALA A 149 -6.11 17.88 -9.56
CA ALA A 149 -7.19 17.17 -8.86
C ALA A 149 -6.72 16.64 -7.50
N MET A 150 -5.51 16.08 -7.42
CA MET A 150 -4.90 15.66 -6.15
C MET A 150 -4.68 16.84 -5.20
N GLN A 151 -4.22 18.00 -5.69
CA GLN A 151 -4.13 19.21 -4.85
C GLN A 151 -5.49 19.62 -4.28
N GLN A 152 -6.54 19.58 -5.10
CA GLN A 152 -7.90 19.90 -4.66
C GLN A 152 -8.38 18.92 -3.59
N ALA A 153 -8.12 17.62 -3.75
CA ALA A 153 -8.47 16.60 -2.76
C ALA A 153 -7.75 16.84 -1.43
N LEU A 154 -6.44 17.14 -1.46
CA LEU A 154 -5.68 17.47 -0.25
C LEU A 154 -6.20 18.75 0.43
N ARG A 155 -6.51 19.80 -0.35
CA ARG A 155 -7.10 21.04 0.20
C ARG A 155 -8.48 20.80 0.82
N ALA A 156 -9.31 19.97 0.21
CA ALA A 156 -10.61 19.57 0.75
C ALA A 156 -10.46 18.83 2.10
N ALA A 157 -9.39 18.04 2.25
CA ALA A 157 -8.98 17.42 3.49
C ALA A 157 -8.26 18.36 4.48
N LYS A 158 -8.14 19.66 4.16
CA LYS A 158 -7.44 20.70 4.94
C LYS A 158 -5.93 20.44 5.12
N LEU A 159 -5.32 19.77 4.15
CA LEU A 159 -3.88 19.58 4.05
C LEU A 159 -3.27 20.62 3.10
N GLY A 160 -2.01 21.00 3.33
CA GLY A 160 -1.29 21.92 2.46
C GLY A 160 -0.65 21.17 1.30
N PRO A 161 -1.25 21.12 0.10
CA PRO A 161 -0.73 20.29 -0.98
C PRO A 161 0.66 20.75 -1.45
N PRO A 162 1.44 19.85 -2.07
CA PRO A 162 2.70 20.24 -2.70
C PRO A 162 2.44 21.22 -3.86
N GLU A 163 3.44 22.01 -4.21
CA GLU A 163 3.39 22.82 -5.43
C GLU A 163 3.34 21.91 -6.66
N TRP A 164 2.47 22.24 -7.61
CA TRP A 164 2.26 21.49 -8.85
C TRP A 164 1.74 22.42 -9.94
N PRO A 165 2.29 22.39 -11.17
CA PRO A 165 3.40 21.54 -11.65
C PRO A 165 4.74 21.85 -10.98
N ILE A 166 5.66 20.88 -10.96
CA ILE A 166 7.03 21.09 -10.46
C ILE A 166 7.73 22.05 -11.43
N ASN A 167 8.08 23.24 -10.97
CA ASN A 167 8.95 24.15 -11.73
C ASN A 167 10.40 23.64 -11.59
N PHE A 168 10.94 23.01 -12.64
CA PHE A 168 12.34 22.55 -12.67
C PHE A 168 13.37 23.69 -12.89
N ASP A 169 12.98 24.96 -12.83
CA ASP A 169 13.87 26.10 -13.10
C ASP A 169 14.50 26.66 -11.82
N LYS A 170 15.64 26.08 -11.44
CA LYS A 170 16.95 26.73 -11.20
C LYS A 170 17.83 25.81 -10.34
N ASP A 171 18.96 25.43 -10.94
CA ASP A 171 20.10 24.72 -10.37
C ASP A 171 20.04 23.18 -10.40
N GLU A 172 21.01 22.63 -11.13
CA GLU A 172 21.45 21.22 -11.17
C GLU A 172 20.75 20.26 -12.15
N ILE A 173 21.11 20.37 -13.43
CA ILE A 173 21.27 19.19 -14.30
C ILE A 173 22.78 18.96 -14.48
N PRO A 174 23.43 18.02 -13.76
CA PRO A 174 24.71 17.50 -14.20
C PRO A 174 24.44 16.48 -15.31
N PHE A 175 24.93 16.79 -16.51
CA PHE A 175 25.09 15.84 -17.60
C PHE A 175 26.04 14.70 -17.22
#